data_AF-A0A842VMS9-F1
#
_entry.id   AF-A0A842VMS9-F1
#
_cell.length_a   1.000
_cell.length_b   1.000
_cell.length_c   1.000
_cell.angle_alpha   90.00
_cell.angle_beta   90.00
_cell.angle_gamma   90.00
#
_symmetry.space_group_name_H-M   'P 1'
#
loop_
_entity.id
_entity.type
_entity.pdbx_description
1 polymer ?
#
loop_
_entity_poly.entity_id
_entity_poly.type
_entity_poly.pdbx_seq_one_letter_code
_entity_poly.pdbx_strand_id
1 'polypeptide(L)'
;MNRLIIAIIVGTALSFISVALFTMWESLQVILDNFSNDILMIIVMMLASQFSSNMFAVFLASEFKISLLLGPSLLAWLFTGYICGTITREIRNGLISSVLSFVIILLIWILLSIIAGQDLMSMFQGNQLISTVGGIFTSLIGAAGGGALGGFVTSSKEGFY
;
A
#
# COMPACT_ATOMS: atom_id res chain seq x y z
N MET A 1 18.52 -8.00 -13.62
CA MET A 1 18.75 -6.85 -12.71
C MET A 1 17.93 -5.61 -13.13
N ASN A 2 18.02 -5.14 -14.37
CA ASN A 2 17.26 -3.95 -14.83
C ASN A 2 15.74 -4.03 -14.61
N ARG A 3 15.12 -5.21 -14.80
CA ARG A 3 13.68 -5.41 -14.58
C ARG A 3 13.23 -5.24 -13.13
N LEU A 4 14.09 -5.60 -12.17
CA LEU A 4 13.78 -5.49 -10.75
C LEU A 4 13.79 -4.03 -10.30
N ILE A 5 14.76 -3.24 -10.78
CA ILE A 5 14.83 -1.79 -10.52
C ILE A 5 13.62 -1.08 -11.14
N ILE A 6 13.25 -1.42 -12.38
CA ILE A 6 12.06 -0.85 -13.04
C ILE A 6 10.79 -1.20 -12.27
N ALA A 7 10.65 -2.46 -11.82
CA ALA A 7 9.51 -2.88 -11.02
C ALA A 7 9.38 -2.07 -9.72
N ILE A 8 10.49 -1.78 -9.04
CA ILE A 8 10.48 -0.95 -7.83
C ILE A 8 10.06 0.48 -8.14
N ILE A 9 10.66 1.11 -9.16
CA ILE A 9 10.32 2.50 -9.54
C ILE A 9 8.84 2.61 -9.93
N VAL A 10 8.36 1.68 -10.74
CA VAL A 10 6.95 1.63 -11.16
C VAL A 10 6.05 1.37 -9.94
N GLY A 11 6.41 0.42 -9.07
CA GLY A 11 5.66 0.12 -7.85
C GLY A 11 5.54 1.33 -6.91
N THR A 12 6.64 2.05 -6.69
CA THR A 12 6.67 3.26 -5.88
C THR A 12 5.88 4.41 -6.52
N ALA A 13 5.93 4.59 -7.84
CA ALA A 13 5.11 5.60 -8.50
C ALA A 13 3.61 5.25 -8.44
N LEU A 14 3.29 3.97 -8.65
CA LEU A 14 1.93 3.49 -8.76
C LEU A 14 1.23 3.44 -7.41
N SER A 15 1.96 3.29 -6.30
CA SER A 15 1.36 3.39 -4.96
C SER A 15 0.71 4.74 -4.71
N PHE A 16 1.27 5.86 -5.17
CA PHE A 16 0.65 7.18 -4.96
C PHE A 16 -0.72 7.31 -5.61
N ILE A 17 -0.98 6.54 -6.66
CA ILE A 17 -2.21 6.59 -7.44
C ILE A 17 -3.15 5.43 -7.04
N SER A 18 -2.62 4.29 -6.61
CA SER A 18 -3.38 3.06 -6.38
C SER A 18 -4.51 3.23 -5.36
N VAL A 19 -4.27 3.90 -4.24
CA VAL A 19 -5.36 4.12 -3.27
C VAL A 19 -6.43 5.04 -3.81
N ALA A 20 -6.05 6.10 -4.54
CA ALA A 20 -7.03 6.99 -5.17
C ALA A 20 -7.94 6.25 -6.18
N LEU A 21 -7.44 5.18 -6.81
CA LEU A 21 -8.24 4.32 -7.70
C LEU A 21 -9.28 3.49 -6.93
N PHE A 22 -8.96 3.04 -5.71
CA PHE A 22 -9.80 2.09 -4.96
C PHE A 22 -10.65 2.75 -3.85
N THR A 23 -10.32 3.95 -3.37
CA THR A 23 -11.13 4.69 -2.39
C THR A 23 -12.22 5.55 -3.03
N MET A 24 -12.49 5.37 -4.33
CA MET A 24 -13.62 5.97 -5.05
C MET A 24 -13.94 7.41 -4.62
N TRP A 25 -13.07 8.36 -4.98
CA TRP A 25 -13.34 9.80 -4.89
C TRP A 25 -13.33 10.44 -3.48
N GLU A 26 -13.60 9.71 -2.39
CA GLU A 26 -13.61 10.28 -1.01
C GLU A 26 -12.25 10.81 -0.58
N SER A 27 -11.17 10.02 -0.78
CA SER A 27 -9.82 10.48 -0.46
C SER A 27 -9.43 11.72 -1.29
N LEU A 28 -9.90 11.78 -2.54
CA LEU A 28 -9.65 12.90 -3.45
C LEU A 28 -10.42 14.16 -3.05
N GLN A 29 -11.65 14.02 -2.53
CA GLN A 29 -12.44 15.12 -1.99
C GLN A 29 -11.83 15.70 -0.71
N VAL A 30 -11.41 14.84 0.24
CA VAL A 30 -10.69 15.30 1.44
C VAL A 30 -9.40 16.04 1.05
N ILE A 31 -8.74 15.63 -0.02
CA ILE A 31 -7.55 16.31 -0.56
C ILE A 31 -7.91 17.65 -1.20
N LEU A 32 -8.99 17.71 -1.99
CA LEU A 32 -9.46 18.94 -2.66
C LEU A 32 -9.96 19.98 -1.65
N ASP A 33 -10.65 19.55 -0.59
CA ASP A 33 -11.15 20.43 0.47
C ASP A 33 -10.01 21.00 1.33
N ASN A 34 -8.90 20.25 1.46
CA ASN A 34 -7.70 20.68 2.19
C ASN A 34 -6.60 21.28 1.30
N PHE A 35 -6.84 21.40 -0.02
CA PHE A 35 -5.85 21.86 -1.00
C PHE A 35 -5.36 23.30 -0.75
N SER A 36 -6.18 24.07 -0.04
CA SER A 36 -5.92 25.47 0.32
C SER A 36 -4.79 25.66 1.34
N ASN A 37 -4.45 24.64 2.13
CA ASN A 37 -3.75 24.85 3.40
C ASN A 37 -2.30 24.33 3.44
N ASP A 38 -1.92 23.23 2.78
CA ASP A 38 -0.51 22.81 2.64
C ASP A 38 -0.31 21.59 1.71
N ILE A 39 0.48 21.74 0.64
CA ILE A 39 0.78 20.66 -0.32
C ILE A 39 1.48 19.46 0.37
N LEU A 40 2.34 19.75 1.35
CA LEU A 40 3.08 18.71 2.07
C LEU A 40 2.15 17.84 2.93
N MET A 41 1.14 18.44 3.56
CA MET A 41 0.11 17.74 4.33
C MET A 41 -0.69 16.77 3.43
N ILE A 42 -1.02 17.20 2.21
CA ILE A 42 -1.75 16.39 1.23
C ILE A 42 -0.99 15.12 0.88
N ILE A 43 0.31 15.23 0.59
CA ILE A 43 1.15 14.07 0.25
C ILE A 43 1.21 13.08 1.43
N VAL A 44 1.32 13.60 2.66
CA VAL A 44 1.31 12.77 3.87
C VAL A 44 -0.04 12.06 4.04
N MET A 45 -1.16 12.74 3.81
CA MET A 45 -2.50 12.14 3.88
C MET A 45 -2.71 11.07 2.79
N MET A 46 -2.21 11.31 1.57
CA MET A 46 -2.23 10.33 0.49
C MET A 46 -1.44 9.07 0.84
N LEU A 47 -0.26 9.24 1.43
CA LEU A 47 0.56 8.12 1.89
C LEU A 47 -0.07 7.40 3.08
N ALA A 48 -0.64 8.13 4.04
CA ALA A 48 -1.33 7.54 5.19
C ALA A 48 -2.54 6.71 4.77
N SER A 49 -3.27 7.13 3.72
CA SER A 49 -4.42 6.40 3.19
C SER A 49 -4.06 4.99 2.69
N GLN A 50 -2.81 4.76 2.28
CA GLN A 50 -2.26 3.44 1.95
C GLN A 50 -2.28 2.45 3.10
N PHE A 51 -2.28 2.95 4.34
CA PHE A 51 -2.25 2.15 5.56
C PHE A 51 -3.57 2.21 6.34
N SER A 52 -4.64 2.70 5.71
CA SER A 52 -5.93 2.95 6.38
C SER A 52 -6.74 1.68 6.71
N SER A 53 -6.54 0.58 5.98
CA SER A 53 -7.24 -0.69 6.26
C SER A 53 -6.63 -1.41 7.45
N ASN A 54 -7.40 -1.60 8.51
CA ASN A 54 -7.00 -2.42 9.65
C ASN A 54 -7.55 -3.85 9.53
N MET A 55 -6.75 -4.80 9.07
CA MET A 55 -7.15 -6.22 9.01
C MET A 55 -7.42 -6.84 10.39
N PHE A 56 -6.86 -6.30 11.48
CA PHE A 56 -7.21 -6.75 12.84
C PHE A 56 -8.65 -6.38 13.23
N ALA A 57 -9.22 -5.34 12.61
CA ALA A 57 -10.62 -5.00 12.84
C ALA A 57 -11.57 -6.13 12.42
N VAL A 58 -11.18 -6.99 11.48
CA VAL A 58 -11.95 -8.20 11.11
C VAL A 58 -11.99 -9.21 12.27
N PHE A 59 -10.89 -9.36 13.00
CA PHE A 59 -10.78 -10.31 14.11
C PHE A 59 -11.35 -9.77 15.42
N LEU A 60 -11.42 -8.44 15.57
CA LEU A 60 -11.98 -7.76 16.73
C LEU A 60 -13.46 -7.43 16.58
N ALA A 61 -14.00 -7.47 15.36
CA ALA A 61 -15.42 -7.23 15.11
C ALA A 61 -16.28 -8.40 15.58
N SER A 62 -17.43 -8.08 16.20
CA SER A 62 -18.44 -9.08 16.61
C SER A 62 -19.14 -9.73 15.41
N GLU A 63 -19.11 -9.08 14.24
CA GLU A 63 -19.70 -9.56 13.00
C GLU A 63 -18.65 -9.58 11.89
N PHE A 64 -18.51 -10.72 11.23
CA PHE A 64 -17.60 -10.86 10.09
C PHE A 64 -18.16 -10.09 8.88
N LYS A 65 -17.46 -9.04 8.46
CA LYS A 65 -17.79 -8.24 7.27
C LYS A 65 -16.67 -8.34 6.26
N ILE A 66 -16.98 -8.88 5.07
CA ILE A 66 -16.02 -9.02 3.96
C ILE A 66 -15.45 -7.66 3.52
N SER A 67 -16.23 -6.58 3.65
CA SER A 67 -15.79 -5.21 3.35
C SER A 67 -14.65 -4.71 4.26
N LEU A 68 -14.51 -5.26 5.48
CA LEU A 68 -13.38 -4.96 6.36
C LEU A 68 -12.13 -5.74 5.98
N LEU A 69 -12.27 -6.91 5.33
CA LEU A 69 -11.15 -7.74 4.87
C LEU A 69 -10.60 -7.26 3.52
N LEU A 70 -11.47 -6.94 2.56
CA LEU A 70 -11.13 -6.42 1.23
C LEU A 70 -11.16 -4.88 1.23
N GLY A 71 -10.45 -4.27 2.19
CA GLY A 71 -10.35 -2.82 2.27
C GLY A 71 -9.67 -2.22 1.01
N PRO A 72 -9.99 -0.97 0.64
CA PRO A 72 -9.41 -0.30 -0.52
C PRO A 72 -7.88 -0.30 -0.56
N SER A 73 -7.21 -0.14 0.59
CA SER A 73 -5.75 -0.20 0.67
C SER A 73 -5.19 -1.59 0.46
N LEU A 74 -5.86 -2.67 0.91
CA LEU A 74 -5.43 -4.03 0.59
C LEU A 74 -5.44 -4.27 -0.92
N LEU A 75 -6.53 -3.86 -1.58
CA LEU A 75 -6.67 -3.97 -3.04
C LEU A 75 -5.65 -3.11 -3.77
N ALA A 76 -5.39 -1.90 -3.30
CA ALA A 76 -4.37 -1.01 -3.83
C ALA A 76 -2.97 -1.65 -3.77
N TRP A 77 -2.59 -2.21 -2.63
CA TRP A 77 -1.30 -2.90 -2.47
C TRP A 77 -1.22 -4.21 -3.24
N LEU A 78 -2.31 -4.95 -3.34
CA LEU A 78 -2.40 -6.16 -4.15
C LEU A 78 -2.23 -5.83 -5.64
N PHE A 79 -2.86 -4.76 -6.12
CA PHE A 79 -2.72 -4.29 -7.49
C PHE A 79 -1.30 -3.79 -7.79
N THR A 80 -0.74 -2.94 -6.92
CA THR A 80 0.65 -2.46 -7.06
C THR A 80 1.62 -3.62 -7.04
N GLY A 81 1.47 -4.54 -6.08
CA GLY A 81 2.28 -5.75 -5.99
C GLY A 81 2.17 -6.61 -7.25
N TYR A 82 0.96 -6.81 -7.77
CA TYR A 82 0.70 -7.57 -8.98
C TYR A 82 1.47 -7.00 -10.19
N ILE A 83 1.42 -5.69 -10.38
CA ILE A 83 2.18 -5.02 -11.45
C ILE A 83 3.68 -5.24 -11.27
N CYS A 84 4.22 -5.03 -10.06
CA CYS A 84 5.64 -5.30 -9.78
C CYS A 84 6.02 -6.76 -10.11
N GLY A 85 5.18 -7.71 -9.68
CA GLY A 85 5.34 -9.13 -9.98
C GLY A 85 5.39 -9.41 -11.48
N THR A 86 4.46 -8.85 -12.24
CA THR A 86 4.39 -9.07 -13.70
C THR A 86 5.60 -8.51 -14.45
N ILE A 87 6.19 -7.41 -13.98
CA ILE A 87 7.39 -6.80 -14.58
C ILE A 87 8.61 -7.69 -14.35
N THR A 88 8.74 -8.23 -13.13
CA THR A 88 9.89 -9.07 -12.78
C THR A 88 9.85 -10.48 -13.36
N ARG A 89 8.66 -10.96 -13.73
CA ARG A 89 8.38 -12.27 -14.36
C ARG A 89 8.70 -13.52 -13.54
N GLU A 90 9.17 -13.36 -12.31
CA GLU A 90 9.50 -14.47 -11.40
C GLU A 90 8.82 -14.24 -10.06
N ILE A 91 8.40 -15.32 -9.39
CA ILE A 91 7.75 -15.23 -8.06
C ILE A 91 8.70 -14.61 -7.03
N ARG A 92 9.96 -15.07 -7.01
CA ARG A 92 10.96 -14.60 -6.04
C ARG A 92 11.27 -13.11 -6.24
N ASN A 93 11.51 -12.68 -7.47
CA ASN A 93 11.78 -11.28 -7.77
C ASN A 93 10.53 -10.40 -7.64
N GLY A 94 9.34 -10.96 -7.88
CA GLY A 94 8.05 -10.30 -7.68
C GLY A 94 7.81 -9.97 -6.21
N LEU A 95 8.01 -10.95 -5.33
CA LEU A 95 7.98 -10.75 -3.88
C LEU A 95 9.00 -9.72 -3.41
N ILE A 96 10.25 -9.83 -3.87
CA ILE A 96 11.31 -8.89 -3.46
C ILE A 96 10.97 -7.47 -3.91
N SER A 97 10.57 -7.28 -5.17
CA SER A 97 10.28 -5.94 -5.71
C SER A 97 9.05 -5.31 -5.07
N SER A 98 7.98 -6.08 -4.80
CA SER A 98 6.77 -5.56 -4.16
C SER A 98 6.99 -5.22 -2.69
N VAL A 99 7.69 -6.08 -1.94
CA VAL A 99 8.04 -5.80 -0.54
C VAL A 99 9.00 -4.63 -0.43
N LEU A 100 9.99 -4.52 -1.32
CA LEU A 100 10.90 -3.38 -1.31
C LEU A 100 10.18 -2.07 -1.64
N SER A 101 9.27 -2.08 -2.61
CA SER A 101 8.42 -0.92 -2.92
C SER A 101 7.62 -0.49 -1.69
N PHE A 102 7.01 -1.44 -1.00
CA PHE A 102 6.31 -1.20 0.27
C PHE A 102 7.21 -0.56 1.33
N VAL A 103 8.41 -1.11 1.56
CA VAL A 103 9.35 -0.56 2.55
C VAL A 103 9.75 0.88 2.20
N ILE A 104 10.02 1.16 0.93
CA ILE A 104 10.36 2.52 0.47
C ILE A 104 9.22 3.49 0.77
N ILE A 105 7.98 3.13 0.46
CA ILE A 105 6.81 3.98 0.69
C ILE A 105 6.56 4.18 2.19
N LEU A 106 6.72 3.15 3.01
CA LEU A 106 6.63 3.25 4.47
C LEU A 106 7.65 4.26 5.00
N LEU A 107 8.90 4.19 4.54
CA LEU A 107 9.96 5.11 4.94
C LEU A 107 9.68 6.54 4.49
N ILE A 108 9.25 6.74 3.24
CA ILE A 108 8.86 8.06 2.72
C ILE A 108 7.71 8.63 3.56
N TRP A 109 6.72 7.82 3.88
CA TRP A 109 5.59 8.24 4.72
C TRP A 109 6.06 8.68 6.11
N ILE A 110 6.89 7.88 6.80
CA ILE A 110 7.44 8.26 8.12
C ILE A 110 8.22 9.57 8.02
N LEU A 111 9.12 9.71 7.04
CA LEU A 111 9.94 10.91 6.88
C LEU A 111 9.09 12.16 6.61
N LEU A 112 8.11 12.06 5.71
CA LEU A 112 7.25 13.20 5.39
C LEU A 112 6.31 13.54 6.55
N SER A 113 5.83 12.55 7.31
CA SER A 113 5.04 12.79 8.52
C SER A 113 5.82 13.58 9.58
N ILE A 114 7.12 13.27 9.77
CA ILE A 114 8.00 14.04 10.66
C ILE A 114 8.14 15.48 10.17
N ILE A 115 8.41 15.68 8.87
CA ILE A 115 8.59 17.01 8.27
C ILE A 115 7.29 17.83 8.34
N ALA A 116 6.14 17.18 8.19
CA ALA A 116 4.81 17.78 8.31
C ALA A 116 4.41 18.12 9.75
N GLY A 117 5.24 17.77 10.74
CA GLY A 117 4.92 17.96 12.15
C GLY A 117 3.76 17.08 12.64
N GLN A 118 3.47 15.96 11.97
CA GLN A 118 2.51 15.00 12.49
C GLN A 118 3.08 14.29 13.72
N ASP A 119 2.28 14.23 14.79
CA ASP A 119 2.65 13.49 15.99
C ASP A 119 2.54 11.98 15.75
N LEU A 120 3.62 11.39 15.26
CA LEU A 120 3.76 9.94 15.11
C LEU A 120 3.59 9.20 16.43
N MET A 121 3.90 9.82 17.58
CA MET A 121 3.75 9.18 18.89
C MET A 121 2.29 8.89 19.20
N SER A 122 1.37 9.76 18.77
CA SER A 122 -0.07 9.53 18.89
C SER A 122 -0.56 8.29 18.12
N MET A 123 0.12 7.93 17.01
CA MET A 123 -0.22 6.76 16.20
C MET A 123 0.14 5.43 16.88
N PHE A 124 1.03 5.46 17.88
CA PHE A 124 1.46 4.28 18.64
C PHE A 124 0.80 4.17 20.02
N GLN A 125 -0.29 4.90 20.27
CA GLN A 125 -1.01 4.89 21.55
C GLN A 125 -2.44 4.33 21.43
N GLY A 126 -2.84 3.51 22.41
CA GLY A 126 -4.23 3.01 22.55
C GLY A 126 -4.77 2.31 21.29
N ASN A 127 -6.01 2.63 20.90
CA ASN A 127 -6.67 2.04 19.72
C ASN A 127 -6.00 2.43 18.39
N GLN A 128 -5.27 3.55 18.34
CA GLN A 128 -4.56 3.99 17.14
C GLN A 128 -3.38 3.06 16.82
N LEU A 129 -2.75 2.46 17.84
CA LEU A 129 -1.69 1.47 17.64
C LEU A 129 -2.20 0.25 16.85
N ILE A 130 -3.35 -0.30 17.26
CA ILE A 130 -3.95 -1.47 16.59
C ILE A 130 -4.32 -1.12 15.14
N SER A 131 -4.84 0.10 14.92
CA SER A 131 -5.16 0.58 13.57
C SER A 131 -3.93 0.71 12.69
N THR A 132 -2.88 1.36 13.19
CA THR A 132 -1.63 1.60 12.44
C THR A 132 -0.91 0.30 12.13
N VAL A 133 -0.75 -0.57 13.14
CA VAL A 133 -0.09 -1.88 12.96
C VAL A 133 -0.92 -2.76 12.03
N GLY A 134 -2.25 -2.77 12.20
CA GLY A 134 -3.15 -3.45 11.28
C GLY A 134 -3.04 -2.94 9.84
N GLY A 135 -2.95 -1.62 9.65
CA GLY A 135 -2.65 -0.94 8.39
C GLY A 135 -1.40 -1.46 7.70
N ILE A 136 -0.31 -1.47 8.43
CA ILE A 136 1.00 -1.95 7.99
C ILE A 136 0.93 -3.43 7.59
N PHE A 137 0.33 -4.29 8.42
CA PHE A 137 0.20 -5.72 8.11
C PHE A 137 -0.66 -5.96 6.88
N THR A 138 -1.78 -5.26 6.76
CA THR A 138 -2.69 -5.39 5.62
C THR A 138 -1.99 -5.02 4.32
N SER A 139 -1.24 -3.91 4.35
CA SER A 139 -0.48 -3.40 3.23
C SER A 139 0.66 -4.34 2.83
N LEU A 140 1.35 -4.92 3.81
CA LEU A 140 2.41 -5.90 3.58
C LEU A 140 1.86 -7.19 2.94
N ILE A 141 0.74 -7.71 3.45
CA ILE A 141 0.08 -8.90 2.89
C ILE A 141 -0.40 -8.61 1.47
N GLY A 142 -1.00 -7.44 1.23
CA GLY A 142 -1.40 -7.00 -0.11
C GLY A 142 -0.20 -6.95 -1.06
N ALA A 143 0.88 -6.27 -0.67
CA ALA A 143 2.07 -6.13 -1.50
C ALA A 143 2.75 -7.47 -1.80
N ALA A 144 2.92 -8.32 -0.79
CA ALA A 144 3.52 -9.64 -0.95
C ALA A 144 2.62 -10.57 -1.79
N GLY A 145 1.32 -10.62 -1.49
CA GLY A 145 0.33 -11.41 -2.21
C GLY A 145 0.22 -11.01 -3.68
N GLY A 146 0.11 -9.71 -3.94
CA GLY A 146 0.14 -9.15 -5.29
C GLY A 146 1.42 -9.54 -6.04
N GLY A 147 2.59 -9.32 -5.42
CA GLY A 147 3.90 -9.64 -6.01
C GLY A 147 4.04 -11.10 -6.40
N ALA A 148 3.62 -12.02 -5.52
CA ALA A 148 3.64 -13.45 -5.78
C ALA A 148 2.69 -13.83 -6.93
N LEU A 149 1.44 -13.34 -6.91
CA LEU A 149 0.44 -13.63 -7.94
C LEU A 149 0.90 -13.10 -9.32
N GLY A 150 1.41 -11.87 -9.36
CA GLY A 150 1.93 -11.26 -10.58
C GLY A 150 3.09 -12.07 -11.16
N GLY A 151 4.06 -12.42 -10.31
CA GLY A 151 5.21 -13.23 -10.72
C GLY A 151 4.83 -14.64 -11.18
N PHE A 152 3.87 -15.29 -10.51
CA PHE A 152 3.38 -16.63 -10.86
C PHE A 152 2.72 -16.65 -12.24
N VAL A 153 1.79 -15.73 -12.50
CA VAL A 153 1.06 -15.65 -13.78
C VAL A 153 2.00 -15.45 -14.96
N THR A 154 3.04 -14.65 -14.80
CA THR A 154 4.03 -14.41 -15.86
C THR A 154 5.06 -15.51 -15.99
N SER A 155 5.47 -16.13 -14.88
CA SER A 155 6.42 -17.25 -14.89
C SER A 155 5.84 -18.47 -15.60
N SER A 156 4.54 -18.75 -15.41
CA SER A 156 3.85 -19.84 -16.09
C SER A 156 3.80 -19.68 -17.61
N LYS A 157 3.90 -18.45 -18.15
CA LYS A 157 3.86 -18.19 -19.59
C LYS A 157 5.19 -18.44 -20.31
N GLU A 158 6.31 -18.52 -19.59
CA GLU A 158 7.62 -18.82 -20.17
C GLU A 158 7.89 -20.33 -20.30
N GLY A 159 7.11 -21.20 -19.63
CA GLY A 159 7.21 -22.66 -19.76
C GLY A 159 6.44 -23.29 -20.93
N PHE A 160 5.76 -22.48 -21.76
CA PHE A 160 4.93 -22.93 -22.88
C PHE A 160 5.53 -22.61 -24.27
N TYR A 161 6.75 -22.07 -24.33
CA TYR A 161 7.49 -21.81 -25.57
C TYR A 161 8.89 -22.40 -25.51
#